data_AF-A0A832BQ32-F1
#
_entry.id   AF-A0A832BQ32-F1
#
_cell.length_a   1.000
_cell.length_b   1.000
_cell.length_c   1.000
_cell.angle_alpha   90.00
_cell.angle_beta   90.00
_cell.angle_gamma   90.00
#
_symmetry.space_group_name_H-M   'P 1'
#
loop_
_entity.id
_entity.type
_entity.pdbx_description
1 polymer ?
#
loop_
_entity_poly.entity_id
_entity_poly.type
_entity_poly.pdbx_seq_one_letter_code
_entity_poly.pdbx_strand_id
1 'polypeptide(L)'
;MKKILFGILGLALLITSCDKKDKVNPPVEPGSRISKITYEDIICEYVYNSNGTLKEMRYREPNNTPIGSNTIEYVNGRVSKMNGDALNFVYTYPNSNATRIDIQALSGETIYYQDFVFASNRLREWSRLALGTGTAVPYDKAIYTYNAAGNITKVEHYEYEYNAWVKIEEVNISSYDNKKNYSSHLENTYYLGNTPFLANNPLREEHRSPEGALIRTVEHQYTYDAQGRVTKRKTITKEAGGPEEQEEVLFAY
;
A
#
# COMPACT_ATOMS: atom_id res chain seq x y z
N MET A 1 -13.73 -8.48 73.52
CA MET A 1 -14.30 -9.58 72.71
C MET A 1 -14.51 -9.07 71.29
N LYS A 2 -13.97 -9.81 70.31
CA LYS A 2 -13.99 -9.51 68.87
C LYS A 2 -15.31 -9.97 68.24
N LYS A 3 -15.61 -9.39 67.06
CA LYS A 3 -16.72 -9.59 66.09
C LYS A 3 -17.79 -8.50 66.24
N ILE A 4 -18.09 -7.70 65.21
CA ILE A 4 -18.94 -8.00 64.03
C ILE A 4 -18.57 -6.96 62.95
N LEU A 5 -17.93 -7.28 61.82
CA LEU A 5 -18.49 -7.68 60.51
C LEU A 5 -19.82 -7.02 60.10
N PHE A 6 -19.79 -5.82 59.52
CA PHE A 6 -20.79 -5.33 58.55
C PHE A 6 -20.10 -4.31 57.64
N GLY A 7 -19.79 -4.71 56.40
CA GLY A 7 -19.19 -3.87 55.37
C GLY A 7 -19.97 -4.04 54.07
N ILE A 8 -20.80 -3.05 53.82
CA ILE A 8 -21.89 -2.96 52.84
C ILE A 8 -21.46 -3.31 51.41
N LEU A 9 -22.27 -4.18 50.83
CA LEU A 9 -22.45 -4.47 49.42
C LEU A 9 -23.02 -3.22 48.70
N GLY A 10 -22.44 -2.85 47.56
CA GLY A 10 -23.12 -2.04 46.54
C GLY A 10 -22.45 -0.71 46.23
N LEU A 11 -21.85 -0.60 45.04
CA LEU A 11 -22.61 -0.21 43.85
C LEU A 11 -21.72 -0.38 42.62
N ALA A 12 -22.09 -1.34 41.77
CA ALA A 12 -21.52 -1.51 40.44
C ALA A 12 -21.94 -0.32 39.57
N LEU A 13 -21.00 0.55 39.22
CA LEU A 13 -21.15 1.50 38.12
C LEU A 13 -20.81 0.81 36.81
N LEU A 14 -21.73 -0.04 36.33
CA LEU A 14 -21.79 -0.45 34.94
C LEU A 14 -22.82 0.45 34.23
N ILE A 15 -22.39 1.64 33.82
CA ILE A 15 -23.05 2.34 32.73
C ILE A 15 -22.34 1.93 31.45
N THR A 16 -22.94 0.92 30.83
CA THR A 16 -22.68 0.49 29.47
C THR A 16 -22.91 1.66 28.52
N SER A 17 -21.81 2.19 27.98
CA SER A 17 -21.78 3.02 26.78
C SER A 17 -22.35 2.21 25.63
N CYS A 18 -23.64 2.40 25.32
CA CYS A 18 -24.25 1.80 24.15
C CYS A 18 -24.00 2.71 22.94
N ASP A 19 -23.10 2.22 22.09
CA ASP A 19 -22.80 2.69 20.74
C ASP A 19 -24.04 2.68 19.81
N LYS A 20 -23.86 3.43 18.71
CA LYS A 20 -24.62 3.49 17.45
C LYS A 20 -25.66 4.61 17.33
N LYS A 21 -25.15 5.78 16.95
CA LYS A 21 -25.63 6.40 15.70
C LYS A 21 -24.44 6.56 14.78
N ASP A 22 -24.64 6.11 13.55
CA ASP A 22 -23.65 6.03 12.49
C ASP A 22 -22.81 7.30 12.43
N LYS A 23 -21.50 7.16 12.64
CA LYS A 23 -20.56 8.08 12.03
C LYS A 23 -20.67 7.86 10.53
N VAL A 24 -21.61 8.57 9.90
CA VAL A 24 -21.44 8.95 8.51
C VAL A 24 -20.10 9.68 8.49
N ASN A 25 -19.07 9.01 7.97
CA ASN A 25 -17.79 9.68 7.75
C ASN A 25 -18.13 10.94 6.94
N PRO A 26 -17.73 12.14 7.41
CA PRO A 26 -17.88 13.33 6.57
C PRO A 26 -17.21 13.03 5.22
N PRO A 27 -17.79 13.47 4.09
CA PRO A 27 -17.13 13.31 2.80
C PRO A 27 -15.73 13.90 2.96
N VAL A 28 -14.70 13.06 2.77
CA VAL A 28 -13.31 13.52 2.70
C VAL A 28 -13.31 14.61 1.65
N GLU A 29 -12.98 15.84 2.06
CA GLU A 29 -13.11 16.99 1.17
C GLU A 29 -12.40 16.70 -0.17
N PRO A 30 -13.06 16.96 -1.32
CA PRO A 30 -12.51 16.70 -2.64
C PRO A 30 -11.10 17.27 -2.85
N GLY A 31 -10.76 18.35 -2.12
CA GLY A 31 -9.47 19.02 -2.23
C GLY A 31 -8.27 18.24 -1.68
N SER A 32 -8.42 17.16 -0.91
CA SER A 32 -7.28 16.48 -0.24
C SER A 32 -6.75 15.22 -0.94
N ARG A 33 -7.27 14.85 -2.11
CA ARG A 33 -6.88 13.61 -2.81
C ARG A 33 -5.86 13.91 -3.87
N ILE A 34 -4.89 13.02 -4.05
CA ILE A 34 -3.93 13.15 -5.15
C ILE A 34 -4.67 12.98 -6.47
N SER A 35 -4.66 14.00 -7.32
CA SER A 35 -5.23 13.95 -8.67
C SER A 35 -4.18 13.65 -9.73
N LYS A 36 -2.89 13.86 -9.43
CA LYS A 36 -1.79 13.56 -10.35
C LYS A 36 -0.48 13.28 -9.63
N ILE A 37 0.28 12.31 -10.13
CA ILE A 37 1.69 12.11 -9.82
C ILE A 37 2.48 12.20 -11.13
N THR A 38 3.54 12.99 -11.14
CA THR A 38 4.42 13.17 -12.30
C THR A 38 5.80 12.66 -11.94
N TYR A 39 6.20 11.57 -12.60
CA TYR A 39 7.55 11.02 -12.61
C TYR A 39 8.31 11.58 -13.82
N GLU A 40 9.59 11.22 -13.97
CA GLU A 40 10.41 11.66 -15.09
C GLU A 40 9.90 11.13 -16.44
N ASP A 41 9.43 9.89 -16.47
CA ASP A 41 9.06 9.14 -17.67
C ASP A 41 7.55 8.95 -17.84
N ILE A 42 6.76 9.17 -16.79
CA ILE A 42 5.32 8.94 -16.82
C ILE A 42 4.52 9.91 -15.94
N ILE A 43 3.32 10.25 -16.40
CA ILE A 43 2.31 10.99 -15.65
C ILE A 43 1.16 10.04 -15.33
N CYS A 44 0.83 9.93 -14.05
CA CYS A 44 -0.32 9.19 -13.54
C CYS A 44 -1.41 10.17 -13.08
N GLU A 45 -2.57 10.16 -13.73
CA GLU A 45 -3.74 10.96 -13.34
C GLU A 45 -4.80 10.08 -12.66
N TYR A 46 -5.39 10.59 -11.57
CA TYR A 46 -6.35 9.85 -10.76
C TYR A 46 -7.71 10.55 -10.79
N VAL A 47 -8.69 9.89 -11.39
CA VAL A 47 -10.07 10.40 -11.49
C VAL A 47 -10.92 9.72 -10.43
N TYR A 48 -11.71 10.50 -9.69
CA TYR A 48 -12.53 9.99 -8.60
C TYR A 48 -14.02 10.05 -8.94
N ASN A 49 -14.78 9.12 -8.36
CA ASN A 49 -16.24 9.18 -8.31
C ASN A 49 -16.69 10.31 -7.36
N SER A 50 -17.97 10.70 -7.43
CA SER A 50 -18.56 11.72 -6.55
C SER A 50 -18.56 11.30 -5.06
N ASN A 51 -18.65 10.01 -4.78
CA ASN A 51 -18.50 9.45 -3.42
C ASN A 51 -17.04 9.40 -2.95
N GLY A 52 -16.09 9.74 -3.82
CA GLY A 52 -14.68 9.84 -3.53
C GLY A 52 -13.84 8.58 -3.69
N THR A 53 -14.42 7.48 -4.17
CA THR A 53 -13.63 6.30 -4.55
C THR A 53 -12.89 6.55 -5.87
N LEU A 54 -11.75 5.90 -6.07
CA LEU A 54 -10.99 6.01 -7.31
C LEU A 54 -11.78 5.37 -8.45
N LYS A 55 -12.03 6.11 -9.53
CA LYS A 55 -12.79 5.66 -10.70
C LYS A 55 -11.86 5.14 -11.79
N GLU A 56 -10.77 5.85 -12.04
CA GLU A 56 -9.90 5.62 -13.19
C GLU A 56 -8.48 6.11 -12.86
N MET A 57 -7.49 5.36 -13.34
CA MET A 57 -6.08 5.78 -13.39
C MET A 57 -5.70 5.93 -14.85
N ARG A 58 -5.13 7.07 -15.23
CA ARG A 58 -4.69 7.34 -16.61
C ARG A 58 -3.19 7.52 -16.63
N TYR A 59 -2.56 6.95 -17.65
CA TYR A 59 -1.13 6.98 -17.83
C TYR A 59 -0.80 7.78 -19.10
N ARG A 60 0.15 8.70 -18.99
CA ARG A 60 0.60 9.53 -20.11
C ARG A 60 2.12 9.64 -20.12
N GLU A 61 2.68 9.83 -21.30
CA GLU A 61 4.06 10.31 -21.44
C GLU A 61 4.17 11.76 -20.92
N PRO A 62 5.38 12.26 -20.63
CA PRO A 62 5.60 13.65 -20.21
C PRO A 62 5.12 14.70 -21.23
N ASN A 63 5.03 14.32 -22.51
CA ASN A 63 4.46 15.15 -23.59
C ASN A 63 2.91 15.10 -23.65
N ASN A 64 2.25 14.51 -22.65
CA ASN A 64 0.80 14.25 -22.53
C ASN A 64 0.19 13.20 -23.48
N THR A 65 0.99 12.46 -24.25
CA THR A 65 0.51 11.35 -25.09
C THR A 65 -0.11 10.26 -24.19
N PRO A 66 -1.37 9.83 -24.43
CA PRO A 66 -1.96 8.72 -23.68
C PRO A 66 -1.19 7.41 -23.90
N ILE A 67 -0.82 6.74 -22.80
CA ILE A 67 -0.19 5.42 -22.81
C ILE A 67 -1.26 4.35 -22.55
N GLY A 68 -2.18 4.61 -21.62
CA GLY A 68 -3.23 3.69 -21.27
C GLY A 68 -4.07 4.14 -20.08
N SER A 69 -5.00 3.29 -19.67
CA SER A 69 -5.85 3.55 -18.50
C SER A 69 -6.29 2.27 -17.79
N ASN A 70 -6.62 2.43 -16.51
CA ASN A 70 -7.25 1.40 -15.70
C ASN A 70 -8.56 1.95 -15.13
N THR A 71 -9.69 1.29 -15.38
CA THR A 71 -10.99 1.64 -14.78
C THR A 71 -11.31 0.72 -13.60
N ILE A 72 -12.00 1.25 -12.58
CA ILE A 72 -12.22 0.55 -11.32
C ILE A 72 -13.71 0.36 -11.07
N GLU A 73 -14.10 -0.90 -10.89
CA GLU A 73 -15.45 -1.32 -10.55
C GLU A 73 -15.56 -1.63 -9.06
N TYR A 74 -16.74 -1.33 -8.50
CA TYR A 74 -17.02 -1.54 -7.08
C TYR A 74 -18.27 -2.38 -6.88
N VAL A 75 -18.20 -3.30 -5.92
CA VAL A 75 -19.35 -4.01 -5.37
C VAL A 75 -19.35 -3.81 -3.86
N ASN A 76 -20.47 -3.35 -3.30
CA ASN A 76 -20.63 -3.07 -1.87
C ASN A 76 -19.53 -2.16 -1.29
N GLY A 77 -19.11 -1.15 -2.08
CA GLY A 77 -18.09 -0.17 -1.67
C GLY A 77 -16.64 -0.70 -1.68
N ARG A 78 -16.40 -1.90 -2.22
CA ARG A 78 -15.05 -2.48 -2.38
C ARG A 78 -14.72 -2.67 -3.83
N VAL A 79 -13.44 -2.55 -4.18
CA VAL A 79 -12.95 -2.79 -5.54
C VAL A 79 -13.25 -4.24 -5.89
N SER A 80 -14.08 -4.50 -6.89
CA SER A 80 -14.37 -5.85 -7.38
C SER A 80 -13.47 -6.22 -8.56
N LYS A 81 -13.22 -5.24 -9.44
CA LYS A 81 -12.44 -5.43 -10.65
C LYS A 81 -11.73 -4.14 -11.03
N MET A 82 -10.53 -4.26 -11.57
CA MET A 82 -9.86 -3.21 -12.32
C MET A 82 -9.64 -3.69 -13.75
N ASN A 83 -10.17 -2.96 -14.74
CA ASN A 83 -9.98 -3.27 -16.15
C ASN A 83 -8.87 -2.39 -16.70
N GLY A 84 -7.77 -3.01 -17.13
CA GLY A 84 -6.69 -2.37 -17.86
C GLY A 84 -6.68 -2.73 -19.33
N ASP A 85 -5.84 -2.05 -20.08
CA ASP A 85 -5.76 -2.22 -21.55
C ASP A 85 -5.20 -3.58 -21.97
N ALA A 86 -4.39 -4.23 -21.11
CA ALA A 86 -3.77 -5.53 -21.39
C ALA A 86 -4.21 -6.64 -20.44
N LEU A 87 -4.54 -6.30 -19.19
CA LEU A 87 -4.86 -7.24 -18.13
C LEU A 87 -6.03 -6.72 -17.30
N ASN A 88 -6.80 -7.65 -16.75
CA ASN A 88 -7.81 -7.37 -15.74
C ASN A 88 -7.33 -7.86 -14.37
N PHE A 89 -7.77 -7.19 -13.31
CA PHE A 89 -7.47 -7.56 -11.93
C PHE A 89 -8.79 -7.82 -11.21
N VAL A 90 -9.03 -9.05 -10.77
CA VAL A 90 -10.27 -9.44 -10.08
C VAL A 90 -9.97 -9.70 -8.62
N TYR A 91 -10.72 -9.04 -7.73
CA TYR A 91 -10.40 -8.99 -6.30
C TYR A 91 -11.32 -9.91 -5.51
N THR A 92 -10.72 -10.72 -4.62
CA THR A 92 -11.46 -11.63 -3.73
C THR A 92 -11.34 -11.20 -2.27
N TYR A 93 -12.49 -11.12 -1.58
CA TYR A 93 -12.61 -10.72 -0.18
C TYR A 93 -13.36 -11.80 0.61
N PRO A 94 -12.68 -12.74 1.26
CA PRO A 94 -13.34 -13.65 2.19
C PRO A 94 -13.89 -12.88 3.42
N ASN A 95 -13.24 -11.77 3.79
CA ASN A 95 -13.61 -10.93 4.94
C ASN A 95 -13.52 -9.44 4.57
N SER A 96 -12.92 -8.59 5.41
CA SER A 96 -12.80 -7.14 5.18
C SER A 96 -11.77 -6.77 4.11
N ASN A 97 -10.66 -7.51 4.05
CA ASN A 97 -9.51 -7.19 3.19
C ASN A 97 -9.49 -8.10 1.97
N ALA A 98 -8.95 -7.58 0.86
CA ALA A 98 -8.69 -8.39 -0.32
C ALA A 98 -7.60 -9.41 0.04
N THR A 99 -7.88 -10.70 -0.06
CA THR A 99 -6.86 -11.73 0.20
C THR A 99 -6.26 -12.25 -1.08
N ARG A 100 -6.85 -11.92 -2.24
CA ARG A 100 -6.35 -12.35 -3.54
C ARG A 100 -6.72 -11.37 -4.65
N ILE A 101 -5.81 -11.20 -5.60
CA ILE A 101 -6.06 -10.58 -6.91
C ILE A 101 -5.73 -11.62 -7.98
N ASP A 102 -6.72 -12.00 -8.78
CA ASP A 102 -6.51 -12.77 -10.00
C ASP A 102 -6.16 -11.80 -11.13
N ILE A 103 -5.00 -12.02 -11.76
CA ILE A 103 -4.51 -11.24 -12.89
C ILE A 103 -4.88 -12.02 -14.15
N GLN A 104 -5.81 -11.45 -14.91
CA GLN A 104 -6.45 -12.12 -16.04
C GLN A 104 -6.03 -11.48 -17.36
N ALA A 105 -5.84 -12.31 -18.37
CA ALA A 105 -5.82 -11.86 -19.76
C ALA A 105 -7.18 -11.24 -20.12
N LEU A 106 -7.26 -10.50 -21.23
CA LEU A 106 -8.51 -9.92 -21.72
C LEU A 106 -9.58 -10.98 -22.07
N SER A 107 -9.17 -12.22 -22.32
CA SER A 107 -10.07 -13.38 -22.48
C SER A 107 -10.78 -13.80 -21.19
N GLY A 108 -10.35 -13.29 -20.03
CA GLY A 108 -10.83 -13.69 -18.70
C GLY A 108 -10.07 -14.86 -18.08
N GLU A 109 -9.12 -15.46 -18.80
CA GLU A 109 -8.25 -16.50 -18.27
C GLU A 109 -7.29 -15.91 -17.22
N THR A 110 -7.19 -16.55 -16.05
CA THR A 110 -6.25 -16.13 -15.00
C THR A 110 -4.87 -16.67 -15.31
N ILE A 111 -3.89 -15.77 -15.50
CA ILE A 111 -2.51 -16.09 -15.85
C ILE A 111 -1.58 -16.04 -14.63
N TYR A 112 -1.89 -15.17 -13.67
CA TYR A 112 -1.24 -15.09 -12.37
C TYR A 112 -2.29 -14.84 -11.30
N TYR A 113 -1.96 -15.14 -10.07
CA TYR A 113 -2.65 -14.54 -8.94
C TYR A 113 -1.67 -14.08 -7.88
N GLN A 114 -2.08 -13.08 -7.13
CA GLN A 114 -1.36 -12.58 -5.98
C GLN A 114 -2.21 -12.78 -4.74
N ASP A 115 -1.67 -13.49 -3.75
CA ASP A 115 -2.28 -13.68 -2.45
C ASP A 115 -1.74 -12.65 -1.46
N PHE A 116 -2.57 -12.28 -0.49
CA PHE A 116 -2.26 -11.27 0.52
C PHE A 116 -2.63 -11.79 1.91
N VAL A 117 -1.68 -11.68 2.85
CA VAL A 117 -1.86 -12.02 4.25
C VAL A 117 -1.88 -10.75 5.06
N PHE A 118 -2.93 -10.55 5.85
CA PHE A 118 -3.09 -9.39 6.71
C PHE A 118 -2.96 -9.76 8.20
N ALA A 119 -2.32 -8.89 8.98
CA ALA A 119 -2.30 -8.95 10.44
C ALA A 119 -2.68 -7.57 10.99
N SER A 120 -3.67 -7.52 11.90
CA SER A 120 -4.17 -6.26 12.48
C SER A 120 -4.50 -5.19 11.41
N ASN A 121 -5.15 -5.62 10.33
CA ASN A 121 -5.52 -4.80 9.18
C ASN A 121 -4.36 -4.17 8.39
N ARG A 122 -3.16 -4.74 8.50
CA ARG A 122 -1.97 -4.33 7.74
C ARG A 122 -1.49 -5.48 6.89
N LEU A 123 -1.00 -5.19 5.69
CA LEU A 123 -0.45 -6.23 4.83
C LEU A 123 0.85 -6.75 5.45
N ARG A 124 0.89 -8.03 5.79
CA ARG A 124 2.07 -8.69 6.33
C ARG A 124 2.89 -9.36 5.23
N GLU A 125 2.24 -9.92 4.24
CA GLU A 125 2.89 -10.66 3.17
C GLU A 125 2.04 -10.58 1.91
N TRP A 126 2.68 -10.48 0.75
CA TRP A 126 2.05 -10.84 -0.51
C TRP A 126 2.92 -11.88 -1.22
N SER A 127 2.29 -12.76 -2.00
CA SER A 127 2.99 -13.73 -2.85
C SER A 127 2.32 -13.84 -4.20
N ARG A 128 3.10 -13.89 -5.28
CA ARG A 128 2.60 -14.09 -6.64
C ARG A 128 2.86 -15.53 -7.07
N LEU A 129 1.87 -16.11 -7.75
CA LEU A 129 1.94 -17.44 -8.31
C LEU A 129 1.53 -17.39 -9.79
N ALA A 130 2.30 -18.06 -10.64
CA ALA A 130 2.01 -18.21 -12.06
C ALA A 130 1.13 -19.43 -12.28
N LEU A 131 0.04 -19.25 -13.01
CA LEU A 131 -0.81 -20.33 -13.47
C LEU A 131 -0.35 -20.70 -14.88
N GLY A 132 0.60 -21.62 -14.97
CA GLY A 132 0.94 -22.28 -16.23
C GLY A 132 -0.15 -23.27 -16.67
N THR A 133 0.20 -24.24 -17.49
CA THR A 133 -0.74 -25.31 -17.94
C THR A 133 -1.03 -26.38 -16.86
N GLY A 134 -0.67 -26.14 -15.61
CA GLY A 134 -0.71 -27.11 -14.52
C GLY A 134 -0.79 -26.48 -13.14
N THR A 135 -0.10 -27.07 -12.16
CA THR A 135 -0.07 -26.57 -10.78
C THR A 135 0.50 -25.15 -10.72
N ALA A 136 -0.11 -24.29 -9.93
CA ALA A 136 0.39 -22.94 -9.66
C ALA A 136 1.84 -23.00 -9.15
N VAL A 137 2.73 -22.25 -9.77
CA VAL A 137 4.15 -22.18 -9.38
C VAL A 137 4.38 -20.83 -8.70
N PRO A 138 4.90 -20.81 -7.45
CA PRO A 138 5.28 -19.55 -6.83
C PRO A 138 6.35 -18.81 -7.63
N TYR A 139 6.30 -17.49 -7.63
CA TYR A 139 7.20 -16.64 -8.40
C TYR A 139 8.04 -15.76 -7.47
N ASP A 140 7.39 -14.82 -6.78
CA ASP A 140 8.01 -13.91 -5.84
C ASP A 140 7.09 -13.64 -4.65
N LYS A 141 7.66 -13.14 -3.56
CA LYS A 141 6.91 -12.64 -2.41
C LYS A 141 7.67 -11.54 -1.69
N ALA A 142 6.91 -10.74 -0.93
CA ALA A 142 7.49 -9.81 0.04
C ALA A 142 6.85 -9.96 1.42
N ILE A 143 7.66 -9.82 2.46
CA ILE A 143 7.22 -9.83 3.87
C ILE A 143 7.51 -8.47 4.50
N TYR A 144 6.52 -7.94 5.20
CA TYR A 144 6.56 -6.62 5.81
C TYR A 144 6.59 -6.72 7.34
N THR A 145 7.52 -5.98 7.95
CA THR A 145 7.56 -5.75 9.40
C THR A 145 7.18 -4.30 9.68
N TYR A 146 6.36 -4.06 10.71
CA TYR A 146 5.88 -2.74 11.08
C TYR A 146 6.31 -2.36 12.49
N ASN A 147 6.54 -1.06 12.72
CA ASN A 147 6.62 -0.51 14.07
C ASN A 147 5.24 -0.18 14.66
N ALA A 148 5.21 0.26 15.93
CA ALA A 148 3.97 0.61 16.63
C ALA A 148 3.23 1.82 16.04
N ALA A 149 3.94 2.76 15.40
CA ALA A 149 3.33 3.87 14.67
C ALA A 149 2.69 3.43 13.36
N GLY A 150 3.00 2.21 12.92
CA GLY A 150 2.44 1.64 11.72
C GLY A 150 3.19 1.93 10.45
N ASN A 151 4.45 2.29 10.56
CA ASN A 151 5.34 2.38 9.43
C ASN A 151 6.06 1.06 9.24
N ILE A 152 6.35 0.73 7.98
CA ILE A 152 7.18 -0.42 7.65
C ILE A 152 8.59 -0.14 8.19
N THR A 153 9.23 -1.10 8.83
CA THR A 153 10.64 -0.96 9.23
C THR A 153 11.54 -1.88 8.43
N LYS A 154 10.95 -2.94 7.86
CA LYS A 154 11.66 -3.94 7.08
C LYS A 154 10.77 -4.54 6.00
N VAL A 155 11.33 -4.69 4.80
CA VAL A 155 10.76 -5.48 3.71
C VAL A 155 11.76 -6.58 3.36
N GLU A 156 11.30 -7.82 3.27
CA GLU A 156 12.12 -8.94 2.80
C GLU A 156 11.54 -9.45 1.49
N HIS A 157 12.34 -9.40 0.42
CA HIS A 157 11.96 -9.87 -0.90
C HIS A 157 12.54 -11.26 -1.14
N TYR A 158 11.72 -12.13 -1.73
CA TYR A 158 12.09 -13.50 -2.07
C TYR A 158 11.67 -13.82 -3.50
N GLU A 159 12.48 -14.62 -4.16
CA GLU A 159 12.14 -15.32 -5.40
C GLU A 159 12.00 -16.81 -5.11
N TYR A 160 11.21 -17.50 -5.93
CA TYR A 160 11.06 -18.94 -5.84
C TYR A 160 12.01 -19.62 -6.83
N GLU A 161 13.09 -20.21 -6.31
CA GLU A 161 14.11 -20.90 -7.10
C GLU A 161 14.32 -22.31 -6.58
N TYR A 162 14.55 -23.26 -7.48
CA TYR A 162 14.88 -24.66 -7.13
C TYR A 162 13.93 -25.29 -6.09
N ASN A 163 12.63 -24.97 -6.18
CA ASN A 163 11.59 -25.40 -5.24
C ASN A 163 11.72 -24.85 -3.81
N ALA A 164 12.35 -23.69 -3.64
CA ALA A 164 12.48 -23.02 -2.35
C ALA A 164 12.33 -21.50 -2.49
N TRP A 165 11.90 -20.86 -1.42
CA TRP A 165 11.97 -19.39 -1.31
C TRP A 165 13.40 -18.97 -1.00
N VAL A 166 14.01 -18.21 -1.90
CA VAL A 166 15.34 -17.64 -1.75
C VAL A 166 15.19 -16.15 -1.49
N LYS A 167 15.71 -15.67 -0.36
CA LYS A 167 15.73 -14.23 -0.08
C LYS A 167 16.69 -13.59 -1.06
N ILE A 168 16.27 -12.52 -1.73
CA ILE A 168 17.09 -11.78 -2.71
C ILE A 168 17.48 -10.39 -2.21
N GLU A 169 16.66 -9.79 -1.32
CA GLU A 169 16.89 -8.44 -0.83
C GLU A 169 16.21 -8.23 0.54
N GLU A 170 16.83 -7.41 1.36
CA GLU A 170 16.20 -6.81 2.53
C GLU A 170 16.26 -5.28 2.45
N VAL A 171 15.12 -4.63 2.61
CA VAL A 171 15.03 -3.17 2.71
C VAL A 171 14.75 -2.79 4.16
N ASN A 172 15.67 -2.06 4.79
CA ASN A 172 15.50 -1.52 6.13
C ASN A 172 15.17 -0.04 6.05
N ILE A 173 14.04 0.37 6.63
CA ILE A 173 13.59 1.77 6.60
C ILE A 173 13.82 2.36 7.99
N SER A 174 14.84 3.21 8.12
CA SER A 174 15.36 3.66 9.42
C SER A 174 14.65 4.90 9.96
N SER A 175 14.06 5.72 9.09
CA SER A 175 13.49 7.00 9.49
C SER A 175 12.31 7.42 8.63
N TYR A 176 11.40 8.14 9.28
CA TYR A 176 10.18 8.69 8.70
C TYR A 176 10.04 10.15 9.10
N ASP A 177 9.33 10.92 8.30
CA ASP A 177 8.84 12.22 8.72
C ASP A 177 7.65 12.08 9.71
N ASN A 178 7.07 13.23 10.09
CA ASN A 178 5.86 13.27 10.93
C ASN A 178 4.58 13.59 10.15
N LYS A 179 4.62 13.52 8.81
CA LYS A 179 3.48 13.86 7.95
C LYS A 179 2.80 12.60 7.47
N LYS A 180 1.49 12.69 7.22
CA LYS A 180 0.74 11.56 6.67
C LYS A 180 1.23 11.28 5.24
N ASN A 181 1.43 10.00 4.91
CA ASN A 181 1.67 9.58 3.54
C ASN A 181 0.33 9.43 2.79
N TYR A 182 0.13 10.25 1.76
CA TYR A 182 -1.09 10.25 0.96
C TYR A 182 -1.00 9.38 -0.29
N SER A 183 0.20 9.01 -0.73
CA SER A 183 0.43 8.35 -2.03
C SER A 183 0.71 6.85 -1.94
N SER A 184 1.08 6.30 -0.77
CA SER A 184 1.52 4.89 -0.65
C SER A 184 0.52 3.84 -1.15
N HIS A 185 -0.76 4.17 -1.17
CA HIS A 185 -1.82 3.29 -1.70
C HIS A 185 -1.99 3.37 -3.23
N LEU A 186 -1.44 4.41 -3.87
CA LEU A 186 -1.44 4.65 -5.32
C LEU A 186 -0.12 4.25 -5.99
N GLU A 187 0.97 4.24 -5.23
CA GLU A 187 2.32 3.90 -5.72
C GLU A 187 2.66 2.40 -5.57
N ASN A 188 1.69 1.57 -5.18
CA ASN A 188 1.87 0.12 -5.11
C ASN A 188 1.64 -0.50 -6.50
N THR A 189 2.38 -1.56 -6.83
CA THR A 189 2.23 -2.34 -8.06
C THR A 189 0.77 -2.73 -8.34
N TYR A 190 -0.01 -3.03 -7.30
CA TYR A 190 -1.43 -3.32 -7.43
C TYR A 190 -2.24 -2.46 -6.46
N TYR A 191 -3.32 -1.85 -6.96
CA TYR A 191 -4.19 -1.01 -6.17
C TYR A 191 -5.01 -1.86 -5.18
N LEU A 192 -4.68 -1.79 -3.89
CA LEU A 192 -5.41 -2.50 -2.82
C LEU A 192 -6.50 -1.64 -2.18
N GLY A 193 -7.14 -0.79 -2.99
CA GLY A 193 -8.12 0.17 -2.52
C GLY A 193 -7.49 1.23 -1.62
N ASN A 194 -8.20 1.59 -0.55
CA ASN A 194 -7.75 2.60 0.41
C ASN A 194 -6.88 2.02 1.54
N THR A 195 -6.26 0.86 1.35
CA THR A 195 -5.40 0.24 2.36
C THR A 195 -4.06 1.00 2.41
N PRO A 196 -3.79 1.82 3.44
CA PRO A 196 -2.53 2.55 3.51
C PRO A 196 -1.40 1.57 3.82
N PHE A 197 -0.33 1.63 3.03
CA PHE A 197 0.86 0.80 3.24
C PHE A 197 1.83 1.43 4.24
N LEU A 198 2.00 2.75 4.14
CA LEU A 198 2.83 3.56 5.01
C LEU A 198 1.98 4.63 5.68
N ALA A 199 2.14 4.80 7.00
CA ALA A 199 1.45 5.86 7.72
C ALA A 199 2.12 7.23 7.48
N ASN A 200 3.45 7.25 7.44
CA ASN A 200 4.29 8.42 7.23
C ASN A 200 5.20 8.27 6.00
N ASN A 201 5.86 9.36 5.59
CA ASN A 201 6.75 9.32 4.43
C ASN A 201 8.14 8.81 4.84
N PRO A 202 8.67 7.77 4.17
CA PRO A 202 10.00 7.25 4.48
C PRO A 202 11.05 8.29 4.09
N LEU A 203 12.05 8.50 4.93
CA LEU A 203 13.15 9.43 4.69
C LEU A 203 14.44 8.73 4.27
N ARG A 204 14.65 7.50 4.72
CA ARG A 204 15.86 6.73 4.43
C ARG A 204 15.61 5.24 4.42
N GLU A 205 16.16 4.59 3.40
CA GLU A 205 16.10 3.15 3.18
C GLU A 205 17.52 2.61 2.95
N GLU A 206 17.81 1.44 3.50
CA GLU A 206 19.02 0.68 3.26
C GLU A 206 18.65 -0.67 2.66
N HIS A 207 19.06 -0.88 1.43
CA HIS A 207 18.89 -2.13 0.71
C HIS A 207 20.12 -2.99 0.95
N ARG A 208 19.90 -4.24 1.33
CA ARG A 208 20.95 -5.20 1.67
C ARG A 208 20.77 -6.49 0.90
N SER A 209 21.90 -7.10 0.54
CA SER A 209 21.94 -8.45 -0.02
C SER A 209 21.44 -9.48 1.00
N PRO A 210 21.18 -10.74 0.59
CA PRO A 210 20.79 -11.81 1.50
C PRO A 210 21.80 -12.07 2.62
N GLU A 211 23.10 -11.81 2.37
CA GLU A 211 24.20 -11.92 3.33
C GLU A 211 24.34 -10.69 4.24
N GLY A 212 23.53 -9.65 4.02
CA GLY A 212 23.49 -8.42 4.82
C GLY A 212 24.42 -7.30 4.33
N ALA A 213 25.12 -7.49 3.20
CA ALA A 213 25.96 -6.46 2.62
C ALA A 213 25.09 -5.29 2.11
N LEU A 214 25.50 -4.04 2.37
CA LEU A 214 24.81 -2.87 1.85
C LEU A 214 24.98 -2.82 0.33
N ILE A 215 23.87 -2.83 -0.42
CA ILE A 215 23.88 -2.74 -1.88
C ILE A 215 23.47 -1.34 -2.35
N ARG A 216 22.52 -0.70 -1.66
CA ARG A 216 22.01 0.62 -2.03
C ARG A 216 21.50 1.39 -0.81
N THR A 217 21.68 2.70 -0.82
CA THR A 217 20.94 3.62 0.07
C THR A 217 20.00 4.49 -0.74
N VAL A 218 18.81 4.74 -0.19
CA VAL A 218 17.83 5.67 -0.77
C VAL A 218 17.50 6.72 0.29
N GLU A 219 17.59 7.99 -0.07
CA GLU A 219 17.18 9.11 0.76
C GLU A 219 16.09 9.92 0.08
N HIS A 220 15.06 10.29 0.84
CA HIS A 220 13.94 11.09 0.33
C HIS A 220 13.87 12.45 1.01
N GLN A 221 13.64 13.48 0.19
CA GLN A 221 13.40 14.84 0.64
C GLN A 221 12.05 15.31 0.11
N TYR A 222 11.20 15.80 1.01
CA TYR A 222 9.82 16.16 0.67
C TYR A 222 9.60 17.67 0.81
N THR A 223 8.81 18.22 -0.10
CA THR A 223 8.21 19.56 0.02
C THR A 223 6.73 19.42 0.27
N TYR A 224 6.17 20.33 1.07
CA TYR A 224 4.76 20.29 1.46
C TYR A 224 4.07 21.62 1.16
N ASP A 225 2.76 21.56 0.95
CA ASP A 225 1.92 22.75 0.95
C ASP A 225 1.53 23.21 2.37
N ALA A 226 0.73 24.27 2.44
CA ALA A 226 0.25 24.84 3.70
C ALA A 226 -0.64 23.87 4.52
N GLN A 227 -1.22 22.85 3.89
CA GLN A 227 -2.01 21.80 4.54
C GLN A 227 -1.15 20.61 4.98
N GLY A 228 0.16 20.64 4.73
CA GLY A 228 1.09 19.57 5.09
C GLY A 228 1.02 18.35 4.16
N ARG A 229 0.53 18.53 2.93
CA ARG A 229 0.49 17.48 1.90
C ARG A 229 1.74 17.56 1.03
N VAL A 230 2.29 16.41 0.66
CA VAL A 230 3.49 16.34 -0.19
C VAL A 230 3.17 16.91 -1.56
N THR A 231 3.88 17.93 -2.01
CA THR A 231 3.80 18.46 -3.39
C THR A 231 4.97 18.00 -4.25
N LYS A 232 6.06 17.56 -3.61
CA LYS A 232 7.29 17.12 -4.28
C LYS A 232 8.06 16.14 -3.42
N ARG A 233 8.59 15.08 -4.03
CA ARG A 233 9.56 14.15 -3.44
C ARG A 233 10.80 14.15 -4.33
N LYS A 234 11.96 14.49 -3.77
CA LYS A 234 13.26 14.23 -4.38
C LYS A 234 13.81 12.94 -3.77
N THR A 235 14.16 11.98 -4.60
CA THR A 235 14.79 10.72 -4.20
C THR A 235 16.26 10.77 -4.64
N ILE A 236 17.17 10.44 -3.72
CA ILE A 236 18.59 10.30 -3.98
C ILE A 236 18.95 8.83 -3.76
N THR A 237 19.39 8.18 -4.83
CA THR A 237 19.77 6.77 -4.82
C THR A 237 21.29 6.65 -4.95
N LYS A 238 21.89 5.78 -4.16
CA LYS A 238 23.33 5.52 -4.22
C LYS A 238 23.61 4.02 -4.10
N GLU A 239 23.98 3.42 -5.22
CA GLU A 239 24.49 2.04 -5.26
C GLU A 239 25.87 1.98 -4.58
N ALA A 240 26.20 0.83 -3.98
CA ALA A 240 27.47 0.62 -3.30
C ALA A 240 28.65 0.77 -4.28
N GLY A 241 29.43 1.85 -4.12
CA GLY A 241 30.55 2.18 -5.02
C GLY A 241 30.15 2.88 -6.32
N GLY A 242 28.86 3.15 -6.52
CA GLY A 242 28.32 3.88 -7.66
C GLY A 242 28.20 5.40 -7.44
N PRO A 243 27.89 6.16 -8.50
CA PRO A 243 27.51 7.56 -8.39
C PRO A 243 26.14 7.71 -7.71
N GLU A 244 25.81 8.94 -7.33
CA GLU A 244 24.46 9.29 -6.86
C GLU A 244 23.56 9.59 -8.04
N GLU A 245 22.36 9.01 -8.02
CA GLU A 245 21.28 9.27 -8.98
C GLU A 245 20.16 10.03 -8.26
N GLN A 246 19.44 10.88 -9.00
CA GLN A 246 18.39 11.73 -8.44
C GLN A 246 17.15 11.68 -9.30
N GLU A 247 16.01 11.52 -8.64
CA GLU A 247 14.69 11.55 -9.26
C GLU A 247 13.84 12.60 -8.53
N GLU A 248 13.01 13.34 -9.28
CA GLU A 248 12.01 14.24 -8.71
C GLU A 248 10.61 13.81 -9.13
N VAL A 249 9.73 13.64 -8.14
CA VAL A 249 8.32 13.29 -8.32
C VAL A 249 7.46 14.44 -7.82
N LEU A 250 6.53 14.90 -8.65
CA LEU A 250 5.58 15.97 -8.32
C LEU A 250 4.19 15.42 -8.03
N PHE A 251 3.50 16.01 -7.07
CA PHE A 251 2.17 15.60 -6.62
C PHE A 251 1.20 16.78 -6.73
N ALA A 252 0.05 16.54 -7.36
CA ALA A 252 -1.07 17.48 -7.39
C ALA A 252 -2.29 16.89 -6.69
N TYR A 253 -3.11 17.76 -6.11
CA TYR A 253 -4.34 17.43 -5.40
C TYR A 253 -5.53 18.09 -6.06
#